data_AF-A0A6H1K696-F1
#
_entry.id   AF-A0A6H1K696-F1
#
_cell.length_a   1.000
_cell.length_b   1.000
_cell.length_c   1.000
_cell.angle_alpha   90.00
_cell.angle_beta   90.00
_cell.angle_gamma   90.00
#
_symmetry.space_group_name_H-M   'P 1'
#
loop_
_entity.id
_entity.type
_entity.pdbx_description
1 polymer ?
#
loop_
_entity_poly.entity_id
_entity_poly.type
_entity_poly.pdbx_seq_one_letter_code
_entity_poly.pdbx_strand_id
1 'polypeptide(L)'
;MNDRNTSEPRIPDLRTFEIDLTAHETRRRTEVLAALGDTWDPIAVMEGEANAYRLLYSGLDAEQQATYDALVAAGVLPASGQG
;
A
#
# COMPACT_ATOMS: atom_id res chain seq x y z
N MET A 1 61.57 26.85 -14.22
CA MET A 1 60.94 25.53 -14.06
C MET A 1 60.10 25.55 -12.79
N ASN A 2 58.78 25.71 -12.91
CA ASN A 2 57.83 25.34 -11.85
C ASN A 2 56.43 25.20 -12.47
N ASP A 3 56.33 24.33 -13.47
CA ASP A 3 55.06 23.80 -13.92
C ASP A 3 54.93 22.41 -13.31
N ARG A 4 53.95 22.23 -12.43
CA ARG A 4 52.96 21.15 -12.51
C ARG A 4 52.17 21.05 -11.21
N ASN A 5 50.86 21.11 -11.40
CA ASN A 5 49.84 20.43 -10.61
C ASN A 5 49.20 21.23 -9.47
N THR A 6 48.42 22.25 -9.86
CA THR A 6 47.16 22.55 -9.18
C THR A 6 46.02 22.25 -10.15
N SER A 7 45.80 20.97 -10.42
CA SER A 7 44.52 20.53 -10.98
C SER A 7 43.49 20.64 -9.86
N GLU A 8 42.79 21.76 -9.76
CA GLU A 8 41.62 21.88 -8.88
C GLU A 8 40.69 20.69 -9.14
N PRO A 9 40.16 20.02 -8.10
CA PRO A 9 39.24 18.91 -8.32
C PRO A 9 38.06 19.43 -9.12
N ARG A 10 37.89 18.91 -10.34
CA ARG A 10 36.72 19.17 -11.18
C ARG A 10 35.49 18.68 -10.44
N ILE A 11 34.85 19.58 -9.70
CA ILE A 11 33.55 19.33 -9.11
C ILE A 11 32.61 19.09 -10.29
N PRO A 12 31.97 17.91 -10.40
CA PRO A 12 31.04 17.65 -11.49
C PRO A 12 29.95 18.74 -11.48
N ASP A 13 29.48 19.14 -12.67
CA ASP A 13 28.36 20.04 -12.82
C ASP A 13 27.08 19.33 -12.32
N LEU A 14 26.83 19.47 -11.02
CA LEU A 14 25.66 18.91 -10.35
C LEU A 14 24.46 19.78 -10.69
N ARG A 15 23.49 19.19 -11.39
CA ARG A 15 22.19 19.80 -11.65
C ARG A 15 21.22 19.41 -10.55
N THR A 16 20.49 20.39 -10.04
CA THR A 16 19.35 20.13 -9.16
C THR A 16 18.27 19.40 -9.93
N PHE A 17 17.82 18.28 -9.39
CA PHE A 17 16.70 17.52 -9.88
C PHE A 17 15.62 17.52 -8.81
N GLU A 18 14.49 18.17 -9.11
CA GLU A 18 13.35 18.28 -8.22
C GLU A 18 12.17 17.51 -8.82
N ILE A 19 11.49 16.73 -7.98
CA ILE A 19 10.23 16.04 -8.32
C ILE A 19 9.17 16.50 -7.33
N ASP A 20 8.03 16.94 -7.85
CA ASP A 20 6.82 17.13 -7.06
C ASP A 20 6.08 15.80 -6.87
N LEU A 21 6.33 15.14 -5.74
CA LEU A 21 5.69 13.87 -5.41
C LEU A 21 4.17 14.01 -5.21
N THR A 22 3.67 15.18 -4.84
CA THR A 22 2.23 15.42 -4.66
C THR A 22 1.52 15.44 -6.02
N ALA A 23 2.09 16.12 -7.01
CA ALA A 23 1.58 16.10 -8.38
C ALA A 23 1.63 14.70 -8.98
N HIS A 24 2.74 13.99 -8.77
CA HIS A 24 2.90 12.62 -9.26
C HIS A 24 1.91 11.63 -8.62
N GLU A 25 1.66 11.73 -7.30
CA GLU A 25 0.68 10.87 -6.63
C GLU A 25 -0.75 11.19 -7.07
N THR A 26 -1.08 12.48 -7.28
CA THR A 26 -2.38 12.88 -7.82
C THR A 26 -2.61 12.27 -9.19
N ARG A 27 -1.60 12.31 -10.06
CA ARG A 27 -1.66 11.64 -11.37
C ARG A 27 -1.84 10.14 -11.22
N ARG A 28 -1.04 9.47 -10.37
CA ARG A 28 -1.14 8.02 -10.15
C ARG A 28 -2.56 7.62 -9.72
N ARG A 29 -3.14 8.31 -8.74
CA ARG A 29 -4.51 8.03 -8.27
C ARG A 29 -5.56 8.25 -9.35
N THR A 30 -5.41 9.29 -10.16
CA THR A 30 -6.32 9.59 -11.27
C THR A 30 -6.31 8.46 -12.30
N GLU A 31 -5.13 7.99 -12.71
CA GLU A 31 -5.01 6.87 -13.65
C GLU A 31 -5.55 5.57 -13.08
N VAL A 32 -5.37 5.31 -11.78
CA VAL A 32 -5.94 4.15 -11.09
C VAL A 32 -7.48 4.19 -11.13
N LEU A 33 -8.08 5.33 -10.78
CA LEU A 33 -9.53 5.48 -10.82
C LEU A 33 -10.07 5.33 -12.26
N ALA A 34 -9.38 5.90 -13.25
CA ALA A 34 -9.75 5.73 -14.65
C ALA A 34 -9.68 4.26 -15.11
N ALA A 35 -8.71 3.49 -14.64
CA ALA A 35 -8.56 2.07 -14.96
C ALA A 35 -9.65 1.20 -14.30
N LEU A 36 -10.14 1.58 -13.12
CA LEU A 36 -11.26 0.89 -12.44
C LEU A 36 -12.59 1.11 -13.17
N GLY A 37 -12.76 2.27 -13.81
CA GLY A 37 -13.88 2.60 -14.68
C GLY A 37 -15.16 3.00 -13.93
N ASP A 38 -16.13 3.52 -14.68
CA ASP A 38 -17.34 4.16 -14.12
C ASP A 38 -18.31 3.19 -13.43
N THR A 39 -18.14 1.88 -13.65
CA THR A 39 -18.95 0.84 -13.00
C THR A 39 -18.38 0.39 -11.66
N TRP A 40 -17.22 0.89 -11.27
CA TRP A 40 -16.61 0.51 -10.00
C TRP A 40 -17.31 1.21 -8.83
N ASP A 41 -17.97 0.41 -7.99
CA ASP A 41 -18.57 0.86 -6.73
C ASP A 41 -17.66 0.45 -5.56
N PRO A 42 -16.90 1.38 -4.96
CA PRO A 42 -15.98 1.07 -3.88
C PRO A 42 -16.70 0.56 -2.62
N ILE A 43 -17.95 1.00 -2.39
CA ILE A 43 -18.73 0.57 -1.22
C ILE A 43 -19.15 -0.88 -1.40
N ALA A 44 -19.68 -1.22 -2.58
CA ALA A 44 -20.06 -2.61 -2.88
C ALA A 44 -18.85 -3.57 -2.81
N VAL A 45 -17.65 -3.13 -3.22
CA VAL A 45 -16.43 -3.94 -3.09
C VAL A 45 -16.06 -4.15 -1.63
N MET A 46 -16.10 -3.11 -0.79
CA MET A 46 -15.80 -3.22 0.64
C MET A 46 -16.81 -4.12 1.38
N GLU A 47 -18.11 -3.98 1.07
CA GLU A 47 -19.15 -4.84 1.64
C GLU A 47 -18.98 -6.31 1.20
N GLY A 48 -18.61 -6.53 -0.07
CA GLY A 48 -18.30 -7.85 -0.60
C GLY A 48 -17.12 -8.50 0.10
N GLU A 49 -16.05 -7.76 0.35
CA GLU A 49 -14.86 -8.22 1.08
C GLU A 49 -15.20 -8.57 2.53
N ALA A 50 -15.93 -7.71 3.25
CA ALA A 50 -16.37 -7.98 4.61
C ALA A 50 -17.26 -9.23 4.70
N ASN A 51 -18.14 -9.43 3.71
CA ASN A 51 -18.98 -10.62 3.64
C ASN A 51 -18.16 -11.89 3.37
N ALA A 52 -17.23 -11.84 2.42
CA ALA A 52 -16.31 -12.94 2.16
C ALA A 52 -15.50 -13.30 3.40
N TYR A 53 -15.04 -12.30 4.16
CA TYR A 53 -14.33 -12.51 5.41
C TYR A 53 -15.18 -13.25 6.46
N ARG A 54 -16.45 -12.87 6.65
CA ARG A 54 -17.36 -13.64 7.51
C ARG A 54 -17.56 -15.07 7.02
N LEU A 55 -17.69 -15.27 5.71
CA LEU A 55 -17.91 -16.60 5.14
C LEU A 55 -16.71 -17.52 5.40
N LEU A 56 -15.48 -16.99 5.28
CA LEU A 56 -14.24 -17.73 5.49
C LEU A 56 -14.15 -18.34 6.89
N TYR A 57 -14.64 -17.62 7.91
CA TYR A 57 -14.67 -18.07 9.30
C TYR A 57 -16.07 -18.49 9.76
N SER A 58 -16.95 -18.82 8.80
CA SER A 58 -18.27 -19.38 9.10
C SER A 58 -18.20 -20.90 9.23
N GLY A 59 -19.05 -21.47 10.07
CA GLY A 59 -19.17 -22.93 10.20
C GLY A 59 -17.96 -23.62 10.82
N LEU A 60 -17.15 -22.90 11.59
CA LEU A 60 -16.03 -23.47 12.33
C LEU A 60 -16.53 -24.46 13.37
N ASP A 61 -15.83 -25.59 13.48
CA ASP A 61 -16.01 -26.48 14.62
C ASP A 61 -15.38 -25.88 15.90
N ALA A 62 -15.52 -26.58 17.02
CA ALA A 62 -15.06 -26.08 18.32
C ALA A 62 -13.53 -25.87 18.40
N GLU A 63 -12.73 -26.71 17.73
CA GLU A 63 -11.27 -26.59 17.75
C GLU A 63 -10.80 -25.45 16.84
N GLN A 64 -11.43 -25.34 15.66
CA GLN A 64 -11.22 -24.26 14.72
C GLN A 64 -11.63 -22.90 15.31
N GLN A 65 -12.76 -22.83 16.01
CA GLN A 65 -13.20 -21.61 16.69
C GLN A 65 -12.22 -21.18 17.78
N ALA A 66 -11.73 -22.13 18.60
CA ALA A 66 -10.73 -21.82 19.62
C ALA A 66 -9.42 -21.28 19.03
N THR A 67 -9.02 -21.81 17.86
CA THR A 67 -7.85 -21.32 17.12
C THR A 67 -8.08 -19.92 16.56
N TYR A 68 -9.25 -19.68 15.96
CA TYR A 68 -9.64 -18.36 15.46
C TYR A 68 -9.61 -17.31 16.58
N ASP A 69 -10.22 -17.62 17.73
CA ASP A 69 -10.28 -16.72 18.88
C ASP A 69 -8.88 -16.40 19.42
N ALA A 70 -7.98 -17.39 19.47
CA ALA A 70 -6.59 -17.19 19.88
C ALA A 70 -5.82 -16.27 18.91
N LEU A 71 -6.04 -16.43 17.61
CA LEU A 71 -5.41 -15.59 16.58
C LEU A 71 -5.95 -14.15 16.59
N VAL A 72 -7.25 -13.97 16.87
CA VAL A 72 -7.84 -12.65 17.07
C VAL A 72 -7.27 -11.98 18.31
N ALA A 73 -7.18 -12.69 19.44
CA ALA A 73 -6.59 -12.17 20.66
C ALA A 73 -5.11 -11.78 20.50
N ALA A 74 -4.37 -12.50 19.65
CA ALA A 74 -2.98 -12.19 19.31
C ALA A 74 -2.83 -11.04 18.29
N GLY A 75 -3.93 -10.53 17.71
CA GLY A 75 -3.91 -9.50 16.68
C GLY A 75 -3.43 -9.99 15.31
N VAL A 76 -3.37 -11.31 15.11
CA VAL A 76 -3.00 -11.93 13.82
C VAL A 76 -4.17 -11.86 12.84
N LEU A 77 -5.39 -12.08 13.34
CA LEU A 77 -6.62 -11.97 12.56
C LEU A 77 -7.49 -10.82 13.09
N PRO A 78 -8.17 -10.05 12.22
CA PRO A 78 -9.23 -9.15 12.64
C PRO A 78 -10.44 -9.91 13.21
N ALA A 79 -11.10 -9.28 14.18
CA ALA A 79 -12.36 -9.78 14.70
C ALA A 79 -13.46 -9.67 13.63
N SER A 80 -14.30 -10.70 13.53
CA SER A 80 -15.44 -10.69 12.62
C SER A 80 -16.33 -9.45 12.87
N GLY A 81 -16.65 -8.73 11.80
CA GLY A 81 -17.47 -7.51 11.86
C GLY A 81 -16.71 -6.21 12.16
N GLN A 82 -15.38 -6.22 12.29
CA GLN A 82 -14.57 -5.00 12.21
C GLN A 82 -14.05 -4.84 10.78
N GLY A 83 -14.89 -4.26 9.92
CA GLY A 83 -14.59 -3.87 8.55
C GLY A 83 -15.35 -2.60 8.21
#